data_AF-A0AAU4BCC6-F1
#
_entry.id   AF-A0AAU4BCC6-F1
#
_cell.length_a   1.000
_cell.length_b   1.000
_cell.length_c   1.000
_cell.angle_alpha   90.00
_cell.angle_beta   90.00
_cell.angle_gamma   90.00
#
_symmetry.space_group_name_H-M   'P 1'
#
loop_
_entity.id
_entity.type
_entity.pdbx_description
1 polymer ?
#
loop_
_entity_poly.entity_id
_entity_poly.type
_entity_poly.pdbx_seq_one_letter_code
_entity_poly.pdbx_strand_id
1 'polypeptide(L)'
;MPGRNGESHVQRMLKGANVELADLTEATGPVTVALRWSDPSGDGEADVAALLVGASGKVRDDGDFVFYNQQSTADGSVQLLGKSPTGGGSEDRILMDLGALPPDVERVVVTASRYGGATFGGLDDVGLTLFDSAGSALLGFEIGDASSETAFVFGELYRRGGGWKFRAIGQGYETGLAGLAGDFGITVEDGAEPEEAERDEGGESRGDQREDGPAVATEEAAPSKEAADPGKAGPESGGARRAGRVRTAKKPRSTLPKAAKDDLADHPSWRGARLFSVSGLRNDHEREARATSTLLAVMTQVPEFGRRLTARLSAHAAARRPARGAGGRELGEADQAALPAVER
;
A
#
# COMPACT_ATOMS: atom_id res chain seq x y z
N MET A 1 22.69 -16.46 -38.31
CA MET A 1 21.68 -16.09 -37.31
C MET A 1 22.32 -16.01 -35.92
N PRO A 2 22.81 -14.84 -35.47
CA PRO A 2 22.51 -14.43 -34.09
C PRO A 2 21.00 -14.16 -34.01
N GLY A 3 20.31 -14.25 -32.88
CA GLY A 3 20.79 -14.14 -31.50
C GLY A 3 19.91 -13.11 -30.79
N ARG A 4 18.59 -13.35 -30.78
CA ARG A 4 17.58 -12.42 -30.26
C ARG A 4 17.53 -12.57 -28.74
N ASN A 5 18.43 -11.87 -28.03
CA ASN A 5 18.40 -11.81 -26.57
C ASN A 5 17.03 -11.26 -26.12
N GLY A 6 16.32 -12.04 -25.31
CA GLY A 6 15.00 -11.69 -24.78
C GLY A 6 15.07 -10.75 -23.58
N GLU A 7 15.73 -9.60 -23.74
CA GLU A 7 15.57 -8.49 -22.79
C GLU A 7 14.25 -7.78 -23.13
N SER A 8 13.25 -7.91 -22.25
CA SER A 8 11.95 -7.24 -22.36
C SER A 8 12.12 -5.74 -22.09
N HIS A 9 12.58 -5.02 -23.12
CA HIS A 9 12.88 -3.60 -23.05
C HIS A 9 11.58 -2.77 -22.96
N VAL A 10 11.16 -2.49 -21.73
CA VAL A 10 10.02 -1.61 -21.42
C VAL A 10 10.19 -0.25 -22.11
N GLN A 11 9.25 0.12 -22.97
CA GLN A 11 9.30 1.40 -23.66
C GLN A 11 8.98 2.56 -22.71
N ARG A 12 9.97 3.41 -22.41
CA ARG A 12 9.76 4.64 -21.65
C ARG A 12 9.00 5.67 -22.50
N MET A 13 7.82 6.08 -22.02
CA MET A 13 6.95 7.06 -22.67
C MET A 13 7.21 8.48 -22.16
N LEU A 14 6.94 9.46 -23.02
CA LEU A 14 6.90 10.89 -22.67
C LEU A 14 5.45 11.37 -22.62
N LYS A 15 5.19 12.45 -21.90
CA LYS A 15 3.87 13.11 -21.83
C LYS A 15 3.36 13.47 -23.24
N GLY A 16 2.17 13.01 -23.60
CA GLY A 16 1.59 13.15 -24.95
C GLY A 16 2.00 12.08 -25.97
N ALA A 17 3.00 11.23 -25.70
CA ALA A 17 3.43 10.18 -26.61
C ALA A 17 2.38 9.06 -26.73
N ASN A 18 2.30 8.42 -27.90
CA ASN A 18 1.39 7.31 -28.16
C ASN A 18 2.02 6.24 -29.07
N VAL A 19 1.53 5.00 -28.95
CA VAL A 19 2.10 3.79 -29.58
C VAL A 19 0.98 2.77 -29.85
N GLU A 20 1.09 1.91 -30.87
CA GLU A 20 0.15 0.78 -31.07
C GLU A 20 0.50 -0.36 -30.12
N LEU A 21 -0.49 -1.07 -29.55
CA LEU A 21 -0.20 -2.24 -28.73
C LEU A 21 0.43 -3.38 -29.56
N ALA A 22 0.01 -3.50 -30.83
CA ALA A 22 0.56 -4.48 -31.78
C ALA A 22 2.03 -4.20 -32.19
N ASP A 23 2.54 -2.98 -31.99
CA ASP A 23 3.97 -2.67 -32.19
C ASP A 23 4.83 -3.20 -31.01
N LEU A 24 4.20 -3.54 -29.88
CA LEU A 24 4.88 -3.87 -28.61
C LEU A 24 4.75 -5.35 -28.22
N THR A 25 3.65 -6.02 -28.54
CA THR A 25 3.48 -7.45 -28.24
C THR A 25 2.63 -8.19 -29.27
N GLU A 26 2.96 -9.46 -29.47
CA GLU A 26 2.17 -10.45 -30.21
C GLU A 26 1.20 -11.21 -29.26
N ALA A 27 1.26 -10.94 -27.96
CA ALA A 27 0.46 -11.63 -26.95
C ALA A 27 -1.02 -11.21 -27.03
N THR A 28 -1.89 -12.17 -27.32
CA THR A 28 -3.35 -11.98 -27.32
C THR A 28 -3.94 -12.20 -25.93
N GLY A 29 -4.97 -11.45 -25.58
CA GLY A 29 -5.64 -11.51 -24.27
C GLY A 29 -5.70 -10.15 -23.56
N PRO A 30 -6.08 -10.12 -22.28
CA PRO A 30 -6.20 -8.88 -21.52
C PRO A 30 -4.83 -8.28 -21.19
N VAL A 31 -4.77 -6.95 -21.17
CA VAL A 31 -3.62 -6.19 -20.67
C VAL A 31 -3.82 -5.84 -19.20
N THR A 32 -2.73 -5.62 -18.46
CA THR A 32 -2.79 -5.09 -17.09
C THR A 32 -2.11 -3.72 -17.05
N VAL A 33 -2.81 -2.73 -16.51
CA VAL A 33 -2.23 -1.43 -16.15
C VAL A 33 -1.93 -1.45 -14.66
N ALA A 34 -0.68 -1.18 -14.26
CA ALA A 34 -0.31 -0.94 -12.87
C ALA A 34 0.03 0.55 -12.68
N LEU A 35 -0.48 1.16 -11.61
CA LEU A 35 -0.09 2.49 -11.16
C LEU A 35 0.81 2.35 -9.93
N ARG A 36 1.78 3.25 -9.79
CA ARG A 36 2.73 3.30 -8.67
C ARG A 36 2.90 4.72 -8.15
N TRP A 37 3.20 4.82 -6.87
CA TRP A 37 3.68 6.01 -6.17
C TRP A 37 4.23 5.58 -4.80
N SER A 38 4.98 6.46 -4.13
CA SER A 38 5.31 6.37 -2.72
C SER A 38 4.75 7.59 -1.99
N ASP A 39 4.09 7.36 -0.85
CA ASP A 39 3.67 8.45 0.06
C ASP A 39 4.65 8.53 1.24
N PRO A 40 5.62 9.46 1.23
CA PRO A 40 6.59 9.61 2.33
C PRO A 40 5.97 10.24 3.59
N SER A 41 4.82 10.89 3.46
CA SER A 41 4.08 11.53 4.56
C SER A 41 3.12 10.56 5.26
N GLY A 42 2.43 9.74 4.46
CA GLY A 42 1.28 8.94 4.89
C GLY A 42 -0.02 9.74 5.00
N ASP A 43 -0.09 10.96 4.42
CA ASP A 43 -1.23 11.86 4.53
C ASP A 43 -2.47 11.39 3.72
N GLY A 44 -2.32 10.44 2.80
CA GLY A 44 -3.46 9.76 2.18
C GLY A 44 -3.15 9.00 0.90
N GLU A 45 -3.73 7.81 0.71
CA GLU A 45 -3.61 7.10 -0.56
C GLU A 45 -4.32 7.84 -1.70
N ALA A 46 -3.92 7.54 -2.95
CA ALA A 46 -4.74 7.83 -4.11
C ALA A 46 -5.64 6.61 -4.41
N ASP A 47 -6.92 6.86 -4.66
CA ASP A 47 -7.86 5.87 -5.16
C ASP A 47 -7.80 5.83 -6.69
N VAL A 48 -7.69 4.62 -7.25
CA VAL A 48 -7.58 4.39 -8.70
C VAL A 48 -8.95 4.12 -9.31
N ALA A 49 -9.17 4.68 -10.50
CA ALA A 49 -10.35 4.39 -11.31
C ALA A 49 -10.04 4.30 -12.81
N ALA A 50 -10.84 3.50 -13.52
CA ALA A 50 -10.87 3.43 -14.98
C ALA A 50 -12.23 3.91 -15.51
N LEU A 51 -12.21 4.72 -16.57
CA LEU A 51 -13.40 5.25 -17.21
C LEU A 51 -13.52 4.67 -18.62
N LEU A 52 -14.58 3.91 -18.89
CA LEU A 52 -14.92 3.49 -20.24
C LEU A 52 -15.67 4.63 -20.92
N VAL A 53 -15.23 5.02 -22.12
CA VAL A 53 -15.67 6.27 -22.75
C VAL A 53 -15.98 6.04 -24.22
N GLY A 54 -17.18 6.46 -24.64
CA GLY A 54 -17.67 6.36 -26.01
C GLY A 54 -17.36 7.60 -26.86
N ALA A 55 -17.90 7.61 -28.09
CA ALA A 55 -17.71 8.65 -29.10
C ALA A 55 -18.17 10.07 -28.69
N SER A 56 -18.94 10.19 -27.61
CA SER A 56 -19.30 11.47 -26.98
C SER A 56 -18.14 12.15 -26.24
N GLY A 57 -17.03 11.42 -26.03
CA GLY A 57 -15.95 11.81 -25.13
C GLY A 57 -16.23 11.56 -23.65
N LYS A 58 -17.44 11.07 -23.31
CA LYS A 58 -17.96 10.83 -21.94
C LYS A 58 -18.26 9.35 -21.68
N VAL A 59 -18.46 8.98 -20.41
CA VAL A 59 -19.03 7.68 -20.03
C VAL A 59 -20.44 7.51 -20.61
N ARG A 60 -20.91 6.27 -20.80
CA ARG A 60 -22.26 5.99 -21.34
C ARG A 60 -23.32 5.95 -20.25
N ASP A 61 -22.99 5.32 -19.12
CA ASP A 61 -23.77 5.22 -17.90
C ASP A 61 -22.84 4.95 -16.70
N ASP A 62 -23.37 4.88 -15.48
CA ASP A 62 -22.57 4.72 -14.26
C ASP A 62 -21.78 3.40 -14.22
N GLY A 63 -22.17 2.38 -15.00
CA GLY A 63 -21.46 1.10 -15.14
C GLY A 63 -20.11 1.19 -15.85
N ASP A 64 -19.84 2.30 -16.55
CA ASP A 64 -18.55 2.61 -17.19
C ASP A 64 -17.51 3.19 -16.22
N PHE A 65 -17.89 3.52 -14.98
CA PHE A 65 -16.98 4.02 -13.94
C PHE A 65 -16.51 2.86 -13.06
N VAL A 66 -15.28 2.39 -13.26
CA VAL A 66 -14.69 1.29 -12.47
C VAL A 66 -13.79 1.88 -11.37
N PHE A 67 -14.15 1.65 -10.11
CA PHE A 67 -13.45 2.21 -8.93
C PHE A 67 -13.64 1.30 -7.69
N TYR A 68 -13.18 1.71 -6.50
CA TYR A 68 -13.13 0.83 -5.32
C TYR A 68 -14.49 0.24 -4.87
N ASN A 69 -15.61 0.94 -5.08
CA ASN A 69 -16.97 0.41 -4.81
C ASN A 69 -17.55 -0.39 -6.00
N GLN A 70 -17.08 -0.13 -7.23
CA GLN A 70 -17.53 -0.79 -8.45
C GLN A 70 -16.32 -1.37 -9.19
N GLN A 71 -15.79 -2.46 -8.66
CA GLN A 71 -14.47 -3.00 -9.04
C GLN A 71 -14.44 -3.70 -10.41
N SER A 72 -15.57 -3.78 -11.13
CA SER A 72 -15.65 -4.37 -12.46
C SER A 72 -16.83 -3.82 -13.24
N THR A 73 -16.70 -3.74 -14.56
CA THR A 73 -17.82 -3.57 -15.49
C THR A 73 -18.76 -4.78 -15.45
N ALA A 74 -20.01 -4.60 -15.85
CA ALA A 74 -21.01 -5.68 -15.86
C ALA A 74 -20.68 -6.86 -16.81
N ASP A 75 -19.84 -6.63 -17.81
CA ASP A 75 -19.34 -7.63 -18.76
C ASP A 75 -17.98 -8.24 -18.36
N GLY A 76 -17.33 -7.73 -17.31
CA GLY A 76 -15.99 -8.14 -16.87
C GLY A 76 -14.84 -7.67 -17.77
N SER A 77 -15.11 -6.85 -18.79
CA SER A 77 -14.08 -6.34 -19.72
C SER A 77 -13.04 -5.42 -19.07
N VAL A 78 -13.39 -4.73 -17.97
CA VAL A 78 -12.45 -3.97 -17.14
C VAL A 78 -12.66 -4.33 -15.67
N GLN A 79 -11.57 -4.60 -14.95
CA GLN A 79 -11.60 -4.98 -13.54
C GLN A 79 -10.45 -4.32 -12.75
N LEU A 80 -10.77 -3.63 -11.66
CA LEU A 80 -9.81 -3.19 -10.66
C LEU A 80 -9.43 -4.40 -9.78
N LEU A 81 -8.17 -4.85 -9.88
CA LEU A 81 -7.60 -5.92 -9.07
C LEU A 81 -7.12 -5.43 -7.69
N GLY A 82 -7.02 -4.11 -7.51
CA GLY A 82 -6.54 -3.46 -6.30
C GLY A 82 -5.03 -3.59 -6.08
N LYS A 83 -4.61 -3.41 -4.82
CA LYS A 83 -3.21 -3.25 -4.41
C LYS A 83 -2.43 -4.57 -4.36
N SER A 84 -1.37 -4.65 -5.17
CA SER A 84 -0.35 -5.69 -5.16
C SER A 84 0.94 -5.18 -4.50
N PRO A 85 1.49 -5.84 -3.46
CA PRO A 85 2.82 -5.51 -2.94
C PRO A 85 3.92 -5.79 -3.96
N THR A 86 4.89 -4.90 -4.10
CA THR A 86 6.06 -5.08 -4.97
C THR A 86 7.36 -4.76 -4.22
N GLY A 87 8.52 -5.01 -4.86
CA GLY A 87 9.83 -4.69 -4.27
C GLY A 87 10.10 -3.19 -4.07
N GLY A 88 9.27 -2.31 -4.65
CA GLY A 88 9.37 -0.86 -4.52
C GLY A 88 8.24 -0.19 -3.74
N GLY A 89 7.24 -0.95 -3.25
CA GLY A 89 6.08 -0.37 -2.56
C GLY A 89 4.79 -1.17 -2.80
N SER A 90 3.73 -0.48 -3.20
CA SER A 90 2.47 -1.08 -3.62
C SER A 90 2.07 -0.54 -5.00
N GLU A 91 1.44 -1.40 -5.80
CA GLU A 91 0.89 -1.04 -7.11
C GLU A 91 -0.60 -1.37 -7.15
N ASP A 92 -1.44 -0.39 -7.47
CA ASP A 92 -2.84 -0.63 -7.84
C ASP A 92 -2.93 -1.11 -9.29
N ARG A 93 -3.67 -2.19 -9.54
CA ARG A 93 -3.71 -2.85 -10.86
C ARG A 93 -5.11 -2.92 -11.44
N ILE A 94 -5.22 -2.65 -12.75
CA ILE A 94 -6.45 -2.72 -13.54
C ILE A 94 -6.23 -3.72 -14.68
N LEU A 95 -7.04 -4.76 -14.74
CA LEU A 95 -7.11 -5.70 -15.87
C LEU A 95 -8.08 -5.18 -16.94
N MET A 96 -7.73 -5.31 -18.22
CA MET A 96 -8.56 -4.85 -19.33
C MET A 96 -8.54 -5.87 -20.49
N ASP A 97 -9.66 -6.54 -20.75
CA ASP A 97 -9.86 -7.30 -21.98
C ASP A 97 -10.38 -6.38 -23.09
N LEU A 98 -9.43 -5.92 -23.90
CA LEU A 98 -9.67 -4.99 -25.00
C LEU A 98 -10.44 -5.60 -26.18
N GLY A 99 -10.60 -6.93 -26.20
CA GLY A 99 -11.43 -7.68 -27.15
C GLY A 99 -12.87 -7.88 -26.65
N ALA A 100 -13.06 -8.00 -25.33
CA ALA A 100 -14.39 -8.06 -24.70
C ALA A 100 -15.08 -6.68 -24.61
N LEU A 101 -14.30 -5.58 -24.57
CA LEU A 101 -14.83 -4.20 -24.51
C LEU A 101 -15.91 -3.92 -25.56
N PRO A 102 -17.11 -3.41 -25.17
CA PRO A 102 -18.22 -3.12 -26.08
C PRO A 102 -17.83 -2.26 -27.29
N PRO A 103 -18.47 -2.45 -28.46
CA PRO A 103 -18.04 -1.85 -29.72
C PRO A 103 -18.15 -0.31 -29.76
N ASP A 104 -18.99 0.25 -28.89
CA ASP A 104 -19.27 1.66 -28.70
C ASP A 104 -18.35 2.36 -27.69
N VAL A 105 -17.51 1.61 -26.97
CA VAL A 105 -16.39 2.15 -26.18
C VAL A 105 -15.23 2.46 -27.12
N GLU A 106 -14.84 3.74 -27.22
CA GLU A 106 -13.72 4.15 -28.05
C GLU A 106 -12.39 4.21 -27.27
N ARG A 107 -12.46 4.44 -25.96
CA ARG A 107 -11.28 4.54 -25.09
C ARG A 107 -11.56 4.11 -23.65
N VAL A 108 -10.52 3.63 -22.96
CA VAL A 108 -10.49 3.41 -21.52
C VAL A 108 -9.44 4.33 -20.92
N VAL A 109 -9.86 5.25 -20.06
CA VAL A 109 -9.01 6.27 -19.44
C VAL A 109 -8.62 5.82 -18.04
N VAL A 110 -7.34 5.91 -17.70
CA VAL A 110 -6.79 5.50 -16.39
C VAL A 110 -6.52 6.73 -15.53
N THR A 111 -7.09 6.72 -14.33
CA THR A 111 -7.16 7.89 -13.44
C THR A 111 -6.89 7.53 -11.99
N ALA A 112 -6.51 8.51 -11.17
CA ALA A 112 -6.52 8.38 -9.72
C ALA A 112 -6.79 9.73 -9.02
N SER A 113 -7.31 9.71 -7.80
CA SER A 113 -7.60 10.90 -6.98
C SER A 113 -7.19 10.71 -5.51
N ARG A 114 -6.58 11.73 -4.91
CA ARG A 114 -6.36 11.84 -3.45
C ARG A 114 -7.48 12.67 -2.82
N TYR A 115 -7.76 12.43 -1.54
CA TYR A 115 -8.77 13.16 -0.75
C TYR A 115 -8.13 13.84 0.47
N GLY A 116 -8.94 14.51 1.30
CA GLY A 116 -8.48 15.10 2.57
C GLY A 116 -7.53 16.29 2.43
N GLY A 117 -7.37 16.85 1.23
CA GLY A 117 -6.44 17.94 0.93
C GLY A 117 -5.04 17.50 0.50
N ALA A 118 -4.76 16.19 0.42
CA ALA A 118 -3.48 15.69 -0.06
C ALA A 118 -3.37 15.81 -1.60
N THR A 119 -2.23 16.29 -2.12
CA THR A 119 -2.01 16.53 -3.57
C THR A 119 -1.02 15.52 -4.18
N PHE A 120 -1.02 15.36 -5.50
CA PHE A 120 -0.08 14.47 -6.18
C PHE A 120 1.38 14.95 -6.14
N GLY A 121 1.65 16.25 -5.97
CA GLY A 121 3.01 16.76 -5.70
C GLY A 121 3.55 16.41 -4.31
N GLY A 122 2.72 15.81 -3.43
CA GLY A 122 3.14 15.18 -2.18
C GLY A 122 3.41 13.68 -2.30
N LEU A 123 3.56 13.14 -3.52
CA LEU A 123 3.91 11.74 -3.79
C LEU A 123 5.23 11.65 -4.54
N ASP A 124 6.09 10.72 -4.13
CA ASP A 124 7.28 10.32 -4.87
C ASP A 124 6.92 9.22 -5.90
N ASP A 125 7.79 9.02 -6.90
CA ASP A 125 7.76 7.86 -7.80
C ASP A 125 6.44 7.61 -8.56
N VAL A 126 5.65 8.67 -8.81
CA VAL A 126 4.35 8.61 -9.50
C VAL A 126 4.50 8.12 -10.94
N GLY A 127 3.81 7.03 -11.30
CA GLY A 127 3.87 6.50 -12.65
C GLY A 127 2.88 5.38 -12.96
N LEU A 128 2.93 4.91 -14.21
CA LEU A 128 2.08 3.86 -14.78
C LEU A 128 2.94 2.90 -15.63
N THR A 129 2.71 1.59 -15.48
CA THR A 129 3.31 0.55 -16.32
C THR A 129 2.20 -0.30 -16.96
N LEU A 130 2.31 -0.56 -18.27
CA LEU A 130 1.40 -1.43 -19.01
C LEU A 130 2.07 -2.79 -19.25
N PHE A 131 1.35 -3.87 -18.98
CA PHE A 131 1.78 -5.26 -19.15
C PHE A 131 0.86 -6.01 -20.11
N ASP A 132 1.40 -6.98 -20.85
CA ASP A 132 0.60 -7.90 -21.67
C ASP A 132 0.01 -9.09 -20.88
N SER A 133 -0.75 -9.94 -21.58
CA SER A 133 -1.39 -11.14 -21.02
C SER A 133 -0.40 -12.21 -20.54
N ALA A 134 0.88 -12.11 -20.91
CA ALA A 134 1.96 -12.95 -20.40
C ALA A 134 2.68 -12.33 -19.18
N GLY A 135 2.29 -11.12 -18.76
CA GLY A 135 2.92 -10.37 -17.66
C GLY A 135 4.20 -9.63 -18.07
N SER A 136 4.46 -9.47 -19.38
CA SER A 136 5.61 -8.71 -19.88
C SER A 136 5.31 -7.21 -19.83
N ALA A 137 6.15 -6.43 -19.17
CA ALA A 137 6.04 -4.97 -19.19
C ALA A 137 6.35 -4.42 -20.59
N LEU A 138 5.37 -3.77 -21.21
CA LEU A 138 5.44 -3.22 -22.57
C LEU A 138 5.96 -1.79 -22.58
N LEU A 139 5.38 -0.94 -21.71
CA LEU A 139 5.72 0.47 -21.60
C LEU A 139 5.60 0.98 -20.16
N GLY A 140 6.29 2.06 -19.87
CA GLY A 140 6.25 2.77 -18.59
C GLY A 140 6.22 4.28 -18.80
N PHE A 141 5.42 4.97 -18.01
CA PHE A 141 5.26 6.42 -18.00
C PHE A 141 5.45 6.95 -16.58
N GLU A 142 6.23 8.02 -16.41
CA GLU A 142 6.53 8.65 -15.12
C GLU A 142 6.01 10.09 -15.14
N ILE A 143 5.36 10.50 -14.06
CA ILE A 143 4.82 11.85 -13.87
C ILE A 143 5.74 12.57 -12.89
N GLY A 144 6.65 13.38 -13.43
CA GLY A 144 7.60 14.18 -12.64
C GLY A 144 7.22 15.66 -12.52
N ASP A 145 6.02 16.04 -12.96
CA ASP A 145 5.52 17.42 -13.03
C ASP A 145 4.21 17.64 -12.26
N ALA A 146 3.90 16.77 -11.30
CA ALA A 146 2.78 16.95 -10.37
C ALA A 146 3.10 17.97 -9.27
N SER A 147 2.06 18.69 -8.82
CA SER A 147 2.15 19.83 -7.92
C SER A 147 0.94 19.93 -6.94
N SER A 148 0.01 20.86 -7.17
CA SER A 148 -1.15 21.13 -6.33
C SER A 148 -2.38 20.26 -6.65
N GLU A 149 -2.31 19.44 -7.69
CA GLU A 149 -3.47 18.74 -8.24
C GLU A 149 -3.87 17.55 -7.36
N THR A 150 -5.18 17.35 -7.19
CA THR A 150 -5.75 16.31 -6.32
C THR A 150 -6.34 15.14 -7.09
N ALA A 151 -6.49 15.25 -8.42
CA ALA A 151 -6.78 14.13 -9.31
C ALA A 151 -5.91 14.16 -10.58
N PHE A 152 -5.68 13.01 -11.20
CA PHE A 152 -4.82 12.85 -12.38
C PHE A 152 -5.40 11.85 -13.40
N VAL A 153 -5.28 12.18 -14.68
CA VAL A 153 -5.39 11.25 -15.81
C VAL A 153 -3.99 10.83 -16.23
N PHE A 154 -3.64 9.56 -16.00
CA PHE A 154 -2.30 9.02 -16.29
C PHE A 154 -2.15 8.75 -17.80
N GLY A 155 -3.14 8.11 -18.40
CA GLY A 155 -3.13 7.76 -19.83
C GLY A 155 -4.47 7.19 -20.29
N GLU A 156 -4.59 6.94 -21.59
CA GLU A 156 -5.75 6.25 -22.17
C GLU A 156 -5.29 5.13 -23.12
N LEU A 157 -6.01 4.02 -23.11
CA LEU A 157 -6.03 3.08 -24.24
C LEU A 157 -7.19 3.49 -25.15
N TYR A 158 -6.96 3.63 -26.45
CA TYR A 158 -7.95 4.13 -27.40
C TYR A 158 -7.92 3.39 -28.73
N ARG A 159 -9.09 3.15 -29.33
CA ARG A 159 -9.24 2.52 -30.65
C ARG A 159 -8.86 3.51 -31.75
N ARG A 160 -8.02 3.10 -32.70
CA ARG A 160 -7.72 3.89 -33.91
C ARG A 160 -7.31 3.00 -35.07
N GLY A 161 -7.90 3.21 -36.25
CA GLY A 161 -7.53 2.47 -37.47
C GLY A 161 -7.80 0.96 -37.43
N GLY A 162 -8.63 0.48 -36.50
CA GLY A 162 -8.89 -0.94 -36.25
C GLY A 162 -7.99 -1.59 -35.20
N GLY A 163 -6.96 -0.88 -34.72
CA GLY A 163 -6.10 -1.30 -33.61
C GLY A 163 -6.38 -0.56 -32.30
N TRP A 164 -5.68 -0.98 -31.25
CA TRP A 164 -5.68 -0.35 -29.93
C TRP A 164 -4.32 0.33 -29.69
N LYS A 165 -4.37 1.59 -29.26
CA LYS A 165 -3.20 2.43 -28.97
C LYS A 165 -3.18 2.86 -27.52
N PHE A 166 -2.01 2.97 -26.91
CA PHE A 166 -1.84 3.67 -25.63
C PHE A 166 -1.40 5.12 -25.88
N ARG A 167 -1.87 6.07 -25.07
CA ARG A 167 -1.33 7.43 -24.96
C ARG A 167 -1.01 7.77 -23.50
N ALA A 168 0.20 8.23 -23.24
CA ALA A 168 0.55 8.86 -21.97
C ALA A 168 -0.03 10.28 -21.93
N ILE A 169 -0.82 10.61 -20.90
CA ILE A 169 -1.51 11.90 -20.77
C ILE A 169 -0.88 12.75 -19.66
N GLY A 170 -0.80 12.22 -18.44
CA GLY A 170 -0.23 12.92 -17.28
C GLY A 170 -0.88 14.27 -16.99
N GLN A 171 -2.20 14.39 -17.14
CA GLN A 171 -2.94 15.64 -16.89
C GLN A 171 -3.50 15.64 -15.46
N GLY A 172 -3.05 16.58 -14.64
CA GLY A 172 -3.60 16.82 -13.31
C GLY A 172 -4.79 17.77 -13.33
N TYR A 173 -5.60 17.73 -12.26
CA TYR A 173 -6.76 18.57 -12.01
C TYR A 173 -6.65 19.19 -10.60
N GLU A 174 -6.46 20.51 -10.53
CA GLU A 174 -6.51 21.27 -9.26
C GLU A 174 -7.92 21.23 -8.64
N THR A 175 -8.95 21.21 -9.48
CA THR A 175 -10.37 20.99 -9.14
C THR A 175 -10.69 19.54 -8.73
N GLY A 176 -9.68 18.68 -8.60
CA GLY A 176 -9.80 17.30 -8.11
C GLY A 176 -10.76 16.42 -8.90
N LEU A 177 -11.33 15.44 -8.19
CA LEU A 177 -12.23 14.44 -8.79
C LEU A 177 -13.47 15.08 -9.41
N ALA A 178 -14.05 16.13 -8.80
CA ALA A 178 -15.24 16.80 -9.32
C ALA A 178 -15.02 17.39 -10.73
N GLY A 179 -13.87 18.03 -10.97
CA GLY A 179 -13.51 18.55 -12.30
C GLY A 179 -13.27 17.43 -13.32
N LEU A 180 -12.51 16.39 -12.93
CA LEU A 180 -12.25 15.23 -13.77
C LEU A 180 -13.56 14.50 -14.15
N ALA A 181 -14.44 14.28 -13.17
CA ALA A 181 -15.75 13.67 -13.36
C ALA A 181 -16.62 14.49 -14.32
N GLY A 182 -16.69 15.81 -14.15
CA GLY A 182 -17.47 16.70 -15.01
C GLY A 182 -17.06 16.64 -16.49
N ASP A 183 -15.75 16.62 -16.77
CA ASP A 183 -15.22 16.45 -18.13
C ASP A 183 -15.69 15.13 -18.75
N PHE A 184 -15.61 14.02 -18.01
CA PHE A 184 -16.09 12.70 -18.46
C PHE A 184 -17.62 12.49 -18.32
N GLY A 185 -18.37 13.45 -17.78
CA GLY A 185 -19.84 13.41 -17.69
C GLY A 185 -20.40 12.67 -16.48
N ILE A 186 -19.55 12.31 -15.52
CA ILE A 186 -19.92 11.65 -14.27
C ILE A 186 -20.44 12.71 -13.29
N THR A 187 -21.55 12.41 -12.60
CA THR A 187 -22.03 13.24 -11.49
C THR A 187 -21.51 12.66 -10.18
N VAL A 188 -20.71 13.42 -9.44
CA VAL A 188 -20.29 13.05 -8.08
C VAL A 188 -21.26 13.69 -7.10
N GLU A 189 -21.96 12.89 -6.31
CA GLU A 189 -22.64 13.38 -5.12
C GLU A 189 -21.58 13.57 -4.03
N ASP A 190 -21.03 14.79 -3.92
CA ASP A 190 -20.14 15.17 -2.84
C ASP A 190 -20.90 15.11 -1.51
N GLY A 191 -20.76 13.98 -0.79
CA GLY A 191 -21.36 13.70 0.53
C GLY A 191 -20.80 14.56 1.67
N ALA A 192 -20.40 15.79 1.38
CA ALA A 192 -20.03 16.80 2.35
C ALA A 192 -21.27 17.62 2.71
N GLU A 193 -22.12 17.08 3.60
CA GLU A 193 -23.09 17.90 4.31
C GLU A 193 -22.32 19.03 5.03
N PRO A 194 -22.62 20.31 4.74
CA PRO A 194 -22.07 21.38 5.57
C PRO A 194 -22.71 21.27 6.95
N GLU A 195 -21.91 21.27 8.02
CA GLU A 195 -22.42 21.55 9.36
C GLU A 195 -22.97 22.99 9.36
N GLU A 196 -24.27 23.14 9.09
CA GLU A 196 -24.99 24.39 9.28
C GLU A 196 -24.97 24.71 10.78
N ALA A 197 -23.99 25.52 11.19
CA ALA A 197 -23.80 25.89 12.59
C ALA A 197 -25.09 26.51 13.17
N GLU A 198 -25.74 25.77 14.07
CA GLU A 198 -27.02 26.15 14.69
C GLU A 198 -26.90 27.53 15.36
N ARG A 199 -27.53 28.53 14.74
CA ARG A 199 -27.61 29.89 15.28
C ARG A 199 -28.78 29.96 16.26
N ASP A 200 -28.47 29.71 17.53
CA ASP A 200 -29.44 29.81 18.64
C ASP A 200 -29.84 31.28 18.90
N GLU A 201 -30.81 31.79 18.13
CA GLU A 201 -31.44 33.10 18.36
C GLU A 201 -32.53 32.99 19.45
N GLY A 202 -32.11 32.97 20.72
CA GLY A 202 -32.97 32.81 21.90
C GLY A 202 -32.73 33.84 23.01
N GLY A 203 -32.75 35.14 22.71
CA GLY A 203 -32.46 36.20 23.69
C GLY A 203 -33.67 36.71 24.49
N GLU A 204 -33.52 36.92 25.80
CA GLU A 204 -34.28 37.96 26.52
C GLU A 204 -33.52 38.53 27.75
N SER A 205 -34.03 39.60 28.35
CA SER A 205 -33.21 40.61 29.04
C SER A 205 -33.14 40.57 30.57
N ARG A 206 -31.99 41.01 31.11
CA ARG A 206 -31.70 41.70 32.40
C ARG A 206 -30.18 41.97 32.45
N GLY A 207 -29.64 43.13 32.82
CA GLY A 207 -30.20 44.41 33.26
C GLY A 207 -29.45 44.93 34.49
N ASP A 208 -28.93 46.18 34.45
CA ASP A 208 -28.20 46.89 35.54
C ASP A 208 -26.79 46.32 35.91
N GLN A 209 -25.70 47.05 36.19
CA GLN A 209 -25.37 48.51 36.17
C GLN A 209 -23.88 48.78 35.80
N ARG A 210 -23.63 49.97 35.23
CA ARG A 210 -22.56 50.98 35.52
C ARG A 210 -21.12 50.55 35.85
N GLU A 211 -20.14 50.94 35.00
CA GLU A 211 -19.21 52.09 35.17
C GLU A 211 -18.08 51.87 36.21
N ASP A 212 -16.85 51.57 35.75
CA ASP A 212 -15.74 52.55 35.81
C ASP A 212 -14.43 52.04 35.15
N GLY A 213 -13.60 52.98 34.69
CA GLY A 213 -12.18 52.81 34.37
C GLY A 213 -11.38 53.96 35.01
N PRO A 214 -10.03 53.90 35.12
CA PRO A 214 -9.20 54.03 33.92
C PRO A 214 -7.87 53.23 33.96
N ALA A 215 -7.01 53.43 32.95
CA ALA A 215 -5.71 52.79 32.81
C ALA A 215 -4.52 53.68 33.23
N VAL A 216 -3.38 53.05 33.59
CA VAL A 216 -2.04 53.68 33.68
C VAL A 216 -0.97 52.64 33.22
N ALA A 217 0.15 53.11 32.68
CA ALA A 217 1.36 52.31 32.36
C ALA A 217 2.31 52.24 33.60
N THR A 218 3.59 51.83 33.60
CA THR A 218 4.64 51.57 32.58
C THR A 218 5.77 50.70 33.20
N GLU A 219 6.71 50.18 32.40
CA GLU A 219 8.13 49.88 32.77
C GLU A 219 8.39 48.76 33.85
N GLU A 220 9.58 48.15 34.01
CA GLU A 220 10.87 48.14 33.27
C GLU A 220 11.65 46.80 33.46
N ALA A 221 12.76 46.67 32.72
CA ALA A 221 14.05 46.04 33.10
C ALA A 221 14.16 44.62 33.73
N ALA A 222 14.73 43.71 32.94
CA ALA A 222 15.84 42.83 33.36
C ALA A 222 17.19 43.60 33.17
N PRO A 223 18.42 43.09 33.46
CA PRO A 223 18.84 41.72 33.80
C PRO A 223 19.97 41.62 34.87
N SER A 224 20.68 40.48 34.95
CA SER A 224 22.10 40.45 35.34
C SER A 224 22.87 39.27 34.68
N LYS A 225 24.21 39.26 34.77
CA LYS A 225 25.14 38.35 34.06
C LYS A 225 26.35 37.94 34.93
N GLU A 226 26.92 36.76 34.69
CA GLU A 226 28.37 36.37 34.79
C GLU A 226 28.50 34.87 34.36
N ALA A 227 29.50 34.30 33.68
CA ALA A 227 30.96 34.53 33.48
C ALA A 227 31.85 34.11 34.69
N ALA A 228 33.01 33.43 34.59
CA ALA A 228 33.69 32.68 33.51
C ALA A 228 34.73 31.66 34.08
N ASP A 229 35.47 30.97 33.19
CA ASP A 229 36.57 29.96 33.38
C ASP A 229 37.94 30.62 33.81
N PRO A 230 39.15 29.97 34.01
CA PRO A 230 39.60 28.57 34.30
C PRO A 230 40.60 28.41 35.49
N GLY A 231 41.16 27.19 35.76
CA GLY A 231 42.57 27.10 36.26
C GLY A 231 43.20 25.83 36.91
N LYS A 232 44.19 25.22 36.23
CA LYS A 232 45.50 24.62 36.69
C LYS A 232 45.63 23.45 37.72
N ALA A 233 45.86 22.24 37.18
CA ALA A 233 47.08 21.37 37.25
C ALA A 233 48.03 21.22 38.48
N GLY A 234 48.14 19.97 38.99
CA GLY A 234 49.39 19.22 39.33
C GLY A 234 50.18 19.53 40.63
N PRO A 235 51.28 18.78 40.97
CA PRO A 235 51.82 17.54 40.35
C PRO A 235 52.29 16.42 41.35
N GLU A 236 52.79 15.29 40.81
CA GLU A 236 53.82 14.36 41.39
C GLU A 236 53.55 13.59 42.72
N SER A 237 54.12 12.41 43.03
CA SER A 237 55.00 11.43 42.32
C SER A 237 54.59 9.99 42.80
N GLY A 238 55.30 8.85 42.67
CA GLY A 238 56.62 8.47 42.12
C GLY A 238 57.07 7.09 42.66
N GLY A 239 57.68 6.21 41.85
CA GLY A 239 58.21 4.90 42.33
C GLY A 239 58.56 3.90 41.20
N ALA A 240 59.56 3.03 41.39
CA ALA A 240 60.22 2.32 40.28
C ALA A 240 60.40 0.79 40.41
N ARG A 241 60.13 0.10 39.29
CA ARG A 241 60.75 -1.14 38.73
C ARG A 241 61.36 -2.19 39.68
N ARG A 242 60.93 -3.46 39.51
CA ARG A 242 61.78 -4.55 38.95
C ARG A 242 60.93 -5.74 38.44
N ALA A 243 61.56 -6.69 37.75
CA ALA A 243 60.91 -7.58 36.77
C ALA A 243 60.75 -9.05 37.22
N GLY A 244 59.82 -9.79 36.58
CA GLY A 244 59.60 -11.21 36.85
C GLY A 244 58.88 -12.01 35.75
N ARG A 245 59.67 -12.76 34.96
CA ARG A 245 59.34 -14.00 34.21
C ARG A 245 58.11 -14.01 33.26
N VAL A 246 58.37 -14.21 31.97
CA VAL A 246 57.36 -14.55 30.94
C VAL A 246 56.64 -15.87 31.27
N ARG A 247 55.30 -15.88 31.12
CA ARG A 247 54.45 -17.08 30.98
C ARG A 247 53.40 -16.83 29.90
N THR A 248 53.29 -17.72 28.93
CA THR A 248 52.30 -17.66 27.84
C THR A 248 50.93 -18.16 28.31
N ALA A 249 50.10 -17.25 28.80
CA ALA A 249 48.70 -17.56 29.11
C ALA A 249 47.88 -17.79 27.83
N LYS A 250 46.92 -18.73 27.87
CA LYS A 250 45.98 -18.97 26.76
C LYS A 250 45.18 -17.69 26.46
N LYS A 251 44.99 -17.38 25.17
CA LYS A 251 43.95 -16.41 24.75
C LYS A 251 42.60 -16.86 25.33
N PRO A 252 41.83 -16.00 26.02
CA PRO A 252 40.45 -16.30 26.33
C PRO A 252 39.68 -16.46 25.02
N ARG A 253 38.91 -17.53 24.89
CA ARG A 253 38.07 -17.78 23.71
C ARG A 253 36.89 -16.82 23.80
N SER A 254 36.84 -15.81 22.94
CA SER A 254 35.77 -14.81 22.93
C SER A 254 34.42 -15.49 22.73
N THR A 255 33.64 -15.59 23.81
CA THR A 255 32.22 -15.92 23.74
C THR A 255 31.50 -14.65 23.35
N LEU A 256 31.19 -14.52 22.06
CA LEU A 256 30.23 -13.55 21.56
C LEU A 256 28.97 -13.60 22.46
N PRO A 257 28.46 -12.46 22.94
CA PRO A 257 27.18 -12.46 23.65
C PRO A 257 26.13 -13.08 22.72
N LYS A 258 25.36 -14.04 23.24
CA LYS A 258 24.27 -14.64 22.49
C LYS A 258 23.29 -13.52 22.14
N ALA A 259 23.19 -13.18 20.86
CA ALA A 259 22.28 -12.15 20.38
C ALA A 259 20.89 -12.37 20.98
N ALA A 260 20.32 -11.32 21.55
CA ALA A 260 18.91 -11.31 21.87
C ALA A 260 18.15 -11.65 20.58
N LYS A 261 17.15 -12.53 20.68
CA LYS A 261 16.21 -12.70 19.58
C LYS A 261 15.12 -11.68 19.82
N ASP A 262 15.08 -10.65 19.00
CA ASP A 262 13.99 -9.68 19.02
C ASP A 262 12.67 -10.45 18.85
N ASP A 263 11.72 -10.25 19.76
CA ASP A 263 10.41 -10.87 19.59
C ASP A 263 9.62 -10.02 18.60
N LEU A 264 9.43 -10.57 17.39
CA LEU A 264 8.71 -9.88 16.32
C LEU A 264 7.31 -9.43 16.74
N ALA A 265 6.68 -10.10 17.71
CA ALA A 265 5.37 -9.72 18.21
C ALA A 265 5.33 -8.34 18.90
N ASP A 266 6.45 -7.89 19.47
CA ASP A 266 6.57 -6.64 20.23
C ASP A 266 7.45 -5.59 19.51
N HIS A 267 7.81 -5.83 18.24
CA HIS A 267 8.67 -4.93 17.47
C HIS A 267 7.94 -3.62 17.12
N PRO A 268 8.52 -2.42 17.33
CA PRO A 268 7.80 -1.14 17.23
C PRO A 268 7.27 -0.77 15.83
N SER A 269 7.63 -1.51 14.78
CA SER A 269 7.00 -1.39 13.45
C SER A 269 5.71 -2.20 13.29
N TRP A 270 5.38 -3.11 14.22
CA TRP A 270 4.13 -3.85 14.19
C TRP A 270 2.97 -2.93 14.61
N ARG A 271 2.18 -2.51 13.63
CA ARG A 271 0.88 -1.88 13.87
C ARG A 271 -0.18 -2.97 13.99
N GLY A 272 -1.06 -2.86 14.99
CA GLY A 272 -2.21 -3.75 15.11
C GLY A 272 -3.10 -3.64 13.87
N ALA A 273 -3.34 -4.76 13.19
CA ALA A 273 -4.20 -4.77 12.00
C ALA A 273 -5.61 -4.34 12.39
N ARG A 274 -6.16 -3.33 11.68
CA ARG A 274 -7.57 -2.96 11.83
C ARG A 274 -8.43 -4.13 11.37
N LEU A 275 -9.38 -4.56 12.20
CA LEU A 275 -10.35 -5.58 11.82
C LEU A 275 -11.20 -5.02 10.66
N PHE A 276 -11.07 -5.63 9.49
CA PHE A 276 -11.88 -5.30 8.32
C PHE A 276 -13.36 -5.59 8.61
N SER A 277 -14.23 -4.61 8.35
CA SER A 277 -15.66 -4.75 8.59
C SER A 277 -16.26 -5.75 7.59
N VAL A 278 -16.87 -6.83 8.08
CA VAL A 278 -17.43 -7.92 7.27
C VAL A 278 -18.82 -7.60 6.67
N SER A 279 -19.10 -6.31 6.45
CA SER A 279 -20.41 -5.73 6.07
C SER A 279 -20.89 -6.05 4.63
N GLY A 280 -20.35 -7.10 4.01
CA GLY A 280 -20.75 -7.60 2.69
C GLY A 280 -20.76 -9.13 2.56
N LEU A 281 -20.44 -9.88 3.62
CA LEU A 281 -20.39 -11.35 3.58
C LEU A 281 -21.72 -11.96 4.01
N ARG A 282 -22.34 -12.76 3.14
CA ARG A 282 -23.78 -13.08 3.21
C ARG A 282 -24.13 -14.16 4.23
N ASN A 283 -23.14 -14.91 4.73
CA ASN A 283 -23.30 -15.93 5.77
C ASN A 283 -21.98 -16.18 6.52
N ASP A 284 -22.04 -16.90 7.65
CA ASP A 284 -20.85 -17.22 8.46
C ASP A 284 -19.88 -18.19 7.79
N HIS A 285 -20.36 -19.06 6.89
CA HIS A 285 -19.50 -19.99 6.19
C HIS A 285 -18.59 -19.27 5.17
N GLU A 286 -19.09 -18.24 4.48
CA GLU A 286 -18.29 -17.32 3.66
C GLU A 286 -17.26 -16.55 4.49
N ARG A 287 -17.61 -16.14 5.72
CA ARG A 287 -16.68 -15.49 6.65
C ARG A 287 -15.55 -16.46 7.04
N GLU A 288 -15.90 -17.66 7.50
CA GLU A 288 -14.95 -18.69 7.92
C GLU A 288 -14.05 -19.16 6.77
N ALA A 289 -14.61 -19.40 5.59
CA ALA A 289 -13.87 -19.81 4.40
C ALA A 289 -12.87 -18.73 3.97
N ARG A 290 -13.29 -17.48 3.80
CA ARG A 290 -12.39 -16.38 3.38
C ARG A 290 -11.33 -16.07 4.43
N ALA A 291 -11.67 -16.10 5.71
CA ALA A 291 -10.70 -15.94 6.80
C ALA A 291 -9.65 -17.07 6.79
N THR A 292 -10.08 -18.32 6.58
CA THR A 292 -9.20 -19.49 6.48
C THR A 292 -8.30 -19.41 5.25
N SER A 293 -8.83 -19.08 4.07
CA SER A 293 -8.03 -18.89 2.85
C SER A 293 -7.00 -17.77 3.00
N THR A 294 -7.37 -16.65 3.62
CA THR A 294 -6.46 -15.52 3.88
C THR A 294 -5.35 -15.93 4.85
N LEU A 295 -5.70 -16.63 5.95
CA LEU A 295 -4.73 -17.12 6.92
C LEU A 295 -3.74 -18.10 6.27
N LEU A 296 -4.23 -19.04 5.45
CA LEU A 296 -3.38 -20.00 4.73
C LEU A 296 -2.44 -19.28 3.75
N ALA A 297 -2.94 -18.30 2.99
CA ALA A 297 -2.13 -17.50 2.07
C ALA A 297 -1.00 -16.74 2.79
N VAL A 298 -1.29 -16.13 3.95
CA VAL A 298 -0.28 -15.48 4.80
C VAL A 298 0.71 -16.49 5.37
N MET A 299 0.25 -17.69 5.77
CA MET A 299 1.14 -18.76 6.25
C MET A 299 2.07 -19.33 5.17
N THR A 300 1.64 -19.34 3.89
CA THR A 300 2.50 -19.70 2.76
C THR A 300 3.48 -18.59 2.38
N GLN A 301 3.05 -17.33 2.42
CA GLN A 301 3.87 -16.17 2.05
C GLN A 301 4.88 -15.79 3.15
N VAL A 302 4.58 -16.09 4.42
CA VAL A 302 5.45 -15.85 5.58
C VAL A 302 5.66 -17.15 6.38
N PRO A 303 6.56 -18.04 5.92
CA PRO A 303 6.79 -19.35 6.55
C PRO A 303 7.16 -19.27 8.05
N GLU A 304 7.82 -18.19 8.49
CA GLU A 304 8.19 -17.92 9.88
C GLU A 304 6.95 -17.76 10.76
N PHE A 305 5.93 -17.04 10.27
CA PHE A 305 4.65 -16.85 10.94
C PHE A 305 3.89 -18.17 11.00
N GLY A 306 3.79 -18.90 9.88
CA GLY A 306 3.12 -20.21 9.84
C GLY A 306 3.73 -21.23 10.82
N ARG A 307 5.07 -21.28 10.92
CA ARG A 307 5.78 -22.13 11.90
C ARG A 307 5.56 -21.69 13.35
N ARG A 308 5.40 -20.39 13.64
CA ARG A 308 5.12 -19.89 15.01
C ARG A 308 3.68 -20.14 15.44
N LEU A 309 2.71 -19.95 14.54
CA LEU A 309 1.28 -20.17 14.80
C LEU A 309 1.01 -21.65 15.08
N THR A 310 1.48 -22.54 14.21
CA THR A 310 1.37 -24.01 14.40
C THR A 310 2.08 -24.49 15.66
N ALA A 311 3.27 -23.96 15.99
CA ALA A 311 3.99 -24.36 17.21
C ALA A 311 3.21 -24.09 18.51
N ARG A 312 2.44 -22.99 18.62
CA ARG A 312 1.59 -22.71 19.79
C ARG A 312 0.44 -23.72 19.92
N LEU A 313 -0.12 -24.18 18.80
CA LEU A 313 -1.18 -25.21 18.77
C LEU A 313 -0.61 -26.60 19.13
N SER A 314 0.50 -27.01 18.52
CA SER A 314 1.16 -28.30 18.79
C SER A 314 1.66 -28.43 20.23
N ALA A 315 2.06 -27.34 20.89
CA ALA A 315 2.44 -27.34 22.30
C ALA A 315 1.29 -27.79 23.23
N HIS A 316 0.05 -27.43 22.91
CA HIS A 316 -1.13 -27.84 23.68
C HIS A 316 -1.50 -29.32 23.45
N ALA A 317 -1.23 -29.86 22.25
CA ALA A 317 -1.38 -31.29 21.98
C ALA A 317 -0.36 -32.13 22.78
N ALA A 318 0.90 -31.70 22.83
CA ALA A 318 1.95 -32.38 23.60
C ALA A 318 1.66 -32.43 25.12
N ALA A 319 0.97 -31.41 25.66
CA ALA A 319 0.62 -31.32 27.08
C ALA A 319 -0.48 -32.31 27.53
N ARG A 320 -1.18 -33.00 26.61
CA ARG A 320 -2.27 -33.95 26.91
C ARG A 320 -1.87 -35.41 26.71
N ARG A 321 -0.64 -35.80 27.07
CA ARG A 321 -0.24 -37.21 27.14
C ARG A 321 -0.46 -37.75 28.57
N PRO A 322 -1.49 -38.57 28.83
CA PRO A 322 -1.74 -39.09 30.18
C PRO A 322 -0.60 -40.01 30.64
N ALA A 323 -0.28 -39.96 31.94
CA ALA A 323 0.77 -40.79 32.53
C ALA A 323 0.38 -42.28 32.45
N ARG A 324 1.10 -43.05 31.66
CA ARG A 324 0.83 -44.48 31.46
C ARG A 324 1.38 -45.29 32.64
N GLY A 325 0.54 -45.48 33.66
CA GLY A 325 0.80 -46.39 34.77
C GLY A 325 1.01 -47.84 34.31
N ALA A 326 1.59 -48.66 35.19
CA ALA A 326 1.96 -50.04 34.87
C ALA A 326 0.74 -50.93 34.56
N GLY A 327 0.91 -51.84 33.59
CA GLY A 327 -0.15 -52.74 33.15
C GLY A 327 0.26 -53.51 31.89
N GLY A 328 1.18 -54.46 32.05
CA GLY A 328 1.61 -55.33 30.94
C GLY A 328 0.60 -56.47 30.71
N ARG A 329 0.12 -56.59 29.47
CA ARG A 329 -0.42 -57.82 28.86
C ARG A 329 -0.30 -57.74 27.34
N GLU A 330 -0.56 -58.86 26.67
CA GLU A 330 0.16 -59.29 25.47
C GLU A 330 -0.80 -59.60 24.30
N LEU A 331 -0.22 -59.71 23.09
CA LEU A 331 -0.80 -60.22 21.83
C LEU A 331 -1.84 -59.32 21.11
N GLY A 332 -1.79 -59.38 19.77
CA GLY A 332 -2.66 -58.64 18.85
C GLY A 332 -1.96 -58.36 17.51
N GLU A 333 -2.12 -59.27 16.55
CA GLU A 333 -1.51 -59.23 15.20
C GLU A 333 -2.50 -58.73 14.14
N ALA A 334 -1.98 -58.32 12.96
CA ALA A 334 -2.69 -57.79 11.79
C ALA A 334 -3.33 -56.37 11.99
N ASP A 335 -3.61 -55.58 10.95
CA ASP A 335 -3.51 -55.85 9.50
C ASP A 335 -2.85 -54.67 8.75
N GLN A 336 -2.29 -54.93 7.56
CA GLN A 336 -1.59 -53.95 6.71
C GLN A 336 -2.28 -53.83 5.34
N ALA A 337 -3.46 -53.22 5.30
CA ALA A 337 -4.15 -52.86 4.07
C ALA A 337 -3.53 -51.63 3.41
N ALA A 338 -3.23 -51.73 2.10
CA ALA A 338 -2.61 -50.69 1.29
C ALA A 338 -3.64 -49.99 0.37
N LEU A 339 -3.13 -49.35 -0.70
CA LEU A 339 -3.82 -48.69 -1.84
C LEU A 339 -4.12 -47.18 -1.67
N PRO A 340 -4.15 -46.41 -2.76
CA PRO A 340 -3.01 -46.26 -3.67
C PRO A 340 -2.74 -44.78 -4.05
N ALA A 341 -1.58 -44.53 -4.68
CA ALA A 341 -1.36 -43.28 -5.40
C ALA A 341 -2.14 -43.26 -6.73
N VAL A 342 -2.62 -42.09 -7.14
CA VAL A 342 -3.08 -41.79 -8.50
C VAL A 342 -2.33 -40.56 -8.99
N GLU A 343 -1.68 -40.68 -10.14
CA GLU A 343 -0.91 -39.63 -10.82
C GLU A 343 -1.59 -39.35 -12.17
N ARG A 344 -2.05 -38.10 -12.38
CA ARG A 344 -1.96 -37.28 -13.61
C ARG A 344 -2.92 -36.10 -13.59
#